data_AF-A0A644Z8W6-F1
#
_entry.id   AF-A0A644Z8W6-F1
#
_cell.length_a   1.000
_cell.length_b   1.000
_cell.length_c   1.000
_cell.angle_alpha   90.00
_cell.angle_beta   90.00
_cell.angle_gamma   90.00
#
_symmetry.space_group_name_H-M   'P 1'
#
loop_
_entity.id
_entity.type
_entity.pdbx_description
1 polymer ?
#
loop_
_entity_poly.entity_id
_entity_poly.type
_entity_poly.pdbx_seq_one_letter_code
_entity_poly.pdbx_strand_id
1 'polypeptide(L)' 'MQQKVQESIELVKSNRKAEGGDLLKGVVLKLWEERDLPICAACTELPLAYDASGLPREKTVSSLGALCEACLRALYP' A
#
# COMPACT_ATOMS: atom_id res chain seq x y z
N MET A 1 -15.78 -2.28 -2.84
CA MET A 1 -14.45 -1.89 -2.29
C MET A 1 -13.31 -2.28 -3.21
N GLN A 2 -13.27 -3.52 -3.70
CA GLN A 2 -12.25 -4.03 -4.63
C GLN A 2 -12.03 -3.15 -5.88
N GLN A 3 -13.09 -2.63 -6.50
CA GLN A 3 -12.97 -1.72 -7.65
C GLN A 3 -12.13 -0.47 -7.35
N LYS A 4 -12.27 0.12 -6.16
CA LYS A 4 -11.49 1.30 -5.74
C LYS A 4 -10.01 0.95 -5.52
N VAL A 5 -9.72 -0.25 -5.05
CA VAL A 5 -8.34 -0.75 -4.93
C VAL A 5 -7.72 -0.92 -6.32
N GLN A 6 -8.46 -1.50 -7.27
CA GLN A 6 -7.99 -1.63 -8.64
C GLN A 6 -7.75 -0.27 -9.30
N GLU A 7 -8.65 0.69 -9.10
CA GLU A 7 -8.51 2.05 -9.62
C GLU A 7 -7.29 2.77 -9.01
N SER A 8 -7.04 2.59 -7.71
CA SER A 8 -5.83 3.11 -7.05
C SER A 8 -4.56 2.56 -7.69
N ILE A 9 -4.52 1.26 -8.01
CA ILE A 9 -3.41 0.62 -8.72
C ILE A 9 -3.20 1.27 -10.10
N GLU A 10 -4.26 1.44 -10.90
CA GLU A 10 -4.15 2.04 -12.23
C GLU A 10 -3.72 3.52 -12.18
N LEU A 11 -4.12 4.25 -11.15
CA LEU A 11 -3.64 5.62 -10.89
C LEU A 11 -2.13 5.64 -10.61
N VAL A 12 -1.63 4.74 -9.75
CA VAL A 12 -0.19 4.61 -9.49
C VAL A 12 0.59 4.26 -10.75
N LYS A 13 0.11 3.30 -11.56
CA LYS A 13 0.72 2.94 -12.86
C LYS A 13 0.78 4.12 -13.82
N SER A 14 -0.23 4.99 -13.77
CA SER A 14 -0.31 6.21 -14.58
C SER A 14 0.47 7.39 -13.98
N ASN A 15 1.37 7.14 -13.02
CA ASN A 15 2.16 8.14 -12.29
C ASN A 15 1.32 9.15 -11.47
N ARG A 16 0.06 8.84 -11.17
CA ARG A 16 -0.87 9.66 -10.37
C ARG A 16 -0.94 9.15 -8.93
N LYS A 17 0.23 9.05 -8.29
CA LYS A 17 0.39 8.41 -6.97
C LYS A 17 -0.41 9.11 -5.86
N ALA A 18 -0.46 10.44 -5.87
CA ALA A 18 -1.23 11.21 -4.88
C ALA A 18 -2.72 10.84 -4.91
N GLU A 19 -3.32 10.83 -6.10
CA GLU A 19 -4.73 10.47 -6.29
C GLU A 19 -4.99 8.99 -5.97
N GLY A 20 -4.06 8.11 -6.36
CA GLY A 20 -4.10 6.71 -5.97
C GLY A 20 -4.05 6.52 -4.45
N GLY A 21 -3.23 7.32 -3.76
CA GLY A 21 -3.12 7.32 -2.30
C GLY A 21 -4.36 7.84 -1.61
N ASP A 22 -4.95 8.94 -2.09
CA ASP A 22 -6.22 9.48 -1.56
C ASP A 22 -7.36 8.46 -1.69
N LEU A 23 -7.46 7.80 -2.86
CA LEU A 23 -8.46 6.77 -3.09
C LEU A 23 -8.24 5.56 -2.17
N LEU A 24 -6.99 5.10 -2.01
CA LEU A 24 -6.63 4.00 -1.13
C LEU A 24 -6.90 4.34 0.34
N LYS A 25 -6.63 5.58 0.76
CA LYS A 25 -6.90 6.07 2.11
C LYS A 25 -8.35 5.86 2.50
N GLY A 26 -9.27 6.25 1.62
CA GLY A 26 -10.70 6.07 1.83
C GLY A 26 -11.12 4.59 1.92
N VAL A 27 -10.37 3.67 1.31
CA VAL A 27 -10.58 2.22 1.47
C VAL A 27 -10.04 1.73 2.80
N VAL A 28 -8.82 2.12 3.18
CA VAL A 28 -8.17 1.68 4.42
C VAL A 28 -8.94 2.14 5.65
N LEU A 29 -9.39 3.40 5.69
CA LEU A 29 -10.16 3.90 6.83
C LEU A 29 -11.45 3.08 7.06
N LYS A 30 -12.13 2.68 5.99
CA LYS A 30 -13.31 1.79 6.08
C LYS A 30 -12.96 0.38 6.56
N LEU A 31 -11.81 -0.15 6.14
CA LEU A 31 -11.34 -1.44 6.66
C LEU A 31 -11.06 -1.36 8.17
N TRP A 32 -10.51 -0.23 8.64
CA TRP A 32 -10.25 -0.03 10.06
C TRP A 32 -11.51 0.20 10.90
N GLU A 33 -12.57 0.74 10.30
CA GLU A 33 -13.90 0.76 10.94
C GLU A 33 -14.42 -0.66 11.20
N GLU A 34 -14.20 -1.60 10.27
CA GLU A 34 -14.57 -3.00 10.44
C GLU A 34 -13.67 -3.71 11.45
N ARG A 35 -12.34 -3.59 11.27
CA ARG A 35 -11.31 -4.07 12.21
C ARG A 35 -10.02 -3.27 12.07
N ASP A 36 -9.52 -2.75 13.18
CA ASP A 36 -8.25 -2.02 13.23
C ASP A 36 -7.04 -2.97 13.21
N LEU A 37 -6.66 -3.43 12.01
CA LEU A 37 -5.51 -4.30 11.75
C LEU A 37 -4.58 -3.69 10.70
N PRO A 38 -3.27 -4.02 10.70
CA PRO A 38 -2.35 -3.60 9.65
C PRO A 38 -2.82 -4.02 8.26
N ILE A 39 -2.63 -3.14 7.27
CA ILE A 39 -3.00 -3.39 5.88
C ILE A 39 -1.84 -4.07 5.15
N CYS A 40 -2.11 -5.26 4.59
CA CYS A 40 -1.17 -5.93 3.69
C CYS A 40 -1.24 -5.31 2.28
N ALA A 41 -0.23 -4.52 1.91
CA ALA A 41 -0.10 -3.91 0.60
C ALA A 41 0.62 -4.90 -0.34
N ALA A 42 -0.13 -5.88 -0.86
CA ALA A 42 0.44 -7.06 -1.53
C ALA A 42 0.83 -6.84 -3.00
N CYS A 43 0.14 -5.99 -3.75
CA CYS A 43 0.54 -5.60 -5.11
C CYS A 43 1.60 -4.50 -5.05
N THR A 44 2.60 -4.52 -5.92
CA THR A 44 3.75 -3.60 -5.87
C THR A 44 3.38 -2.11 -5.92
N GLU A 45 2.23 -1.77 -6.49
CA GLU A 45 1.69 -0.41 -6.56
C GLU A 45 1.05 0.05 -5.25
N LEU A 46 0.51 -0.88 -4.44
CA LEU A 46 -0.21 -0.54 -3.22
C LEU A 46 0.71 0.05 -2.13
N PRO A 47 1.96 -0.41 -1.92
CA PRO A 47 2.90 0.30 -1.05
C PRO A 47 3.13 1.74 -1.48
N LEU A 48 3.20 2.01 -2.79
CA LEU A 48 3.41 3.36 -3.32
C LEU A 48 2.17 4.26 -3.09
N ALA A 49 0.97 3.72 -3.30
CA ALA A 49 -0.26 4.42 -2.94
C ALA A 49 -0.38 4.64 -1.43
N TYR A 50 -0.02 3.65 -0.61
CA TYR A 50 -0.09 3.76 0.85
C TYR A 50 0.88 4.83 1.37
N ASP A 51 2.12 4.85 0.90
CA ASP A 51 3.07 5.92 1.23
C ASP A 51 2.54 7.30 0.83
N ALA A 52 1.90 7.42 -0.34
CA ALA A 52 1.31 8.68 -0.81
C ALA A 52 0.04 9.10 -0.05
N SER A 53 -0.63 8.17 0.64
CA SER A 53 -1.88 8.43 1.37
C SER A 53 -1.72 9.19 2.70
N GLY A 54 -0.47 9.25 3.20
CA GLY A 54 -0.15 9.83 4.51
C GLY A 54 -0.69 9.02 5.70
N LEU A 55 -1.04 7.74 5.48
CA LEU A 55 -1.42 6.83 6.56
C LEU A 55 -0.19 6.41 7.40
N PRO A 56 -0.39 6.01 8.67
CA PRO A 56 0.71 5.57 9.55
C PRO A 56 1.46 4.36 8.98
N ARG A 57 2.79 4.48 8.83
CA ARG A 57 3.63 3.44 8.22
C ARG A 57 3.63 2.13 9.00
N GLU A 58 3.56 2.21 10.32
CA GLU A 58 3.50 1.07 11.24
C GLU A 58 2.22 0.24 11.07
N LYS A 59 1.20 0.78 10.40
CA LYS A 59 -0.05 0.07 10.07
C LYS A 59 -0.07 -0.49 8.65
N THR A 60 1.09 -0.68 8.02
CA THR A 60 1.18 -1.41 6.75
C THR A 60 2.23 -2.51 6.78
N VAL A 61 1.96 -3.58 6.03
CA VAL A 61 2.95 -4.57 5.62
C VAL A 61 3.17 -4.42 4.12
N SER A 62 4.36 -3.95 3.73
CA SER A 62 4.71 -3.68 2.34
C SER A 62 5.33 -4.91 1.68
N SER A 63 4.74 -5.41 0.59
CA SER A 63 5.34 -6.51 -0.18
C SER A 63 6.68 -6.14 -0.79
N LEU A 64 6.82 -4.90 -1.27
CA LEU A 64 8.09 -4.36 -1.76
C LEU A 64 9.15 -4.32 -0.66
N GLY A 65 8.80 -3.77 0.51
CA GLY A 65 9.72 -3.69 1.65
C GLY A 65 10.20 -5.07 2.10
N ALA A 66 9.27 -6.01 2.27
CA ALA A 66 9.58 -7.38 2.66
C ALA A 66 10.51 -8.08 1.66
N LEU A 67 10.27 -7.91 0.35
CA LEU A 67 11.14 -8.46 -0.69
C LEU A 67 12.53 -7.83 -0.67
N CYS A 68 12.62 -6.50 -0.55
CA CYS A 68 13.90 -5.79 -0.46
C CYS A 68 14.73 -6.27 0.74
N GLU A 69 14.13 -6.39 1.93
CA GLU A 69 14.81 -6.91 3.12
C GLU A 69 15.30 -8.35 2.93
N ALA A 70 14.49 -9.21 2.31
CA ALA A 70 14.89 -10.58 2.00
C ALA A 70 16.08 -10.62 1.02
N CYS A 71 16.06 -9.79 -0.03
CA CYS A 71 17.18 -9.67 -0.97
C CYS A 71 18.45 -9.16 -0.28
N LEU A 72 18.35 -8.15 0.58
CA LEU A 72 19.51 -7.62 1.30
C LEU A 72 20.15 -8.70 2.20
N ARG A 73 19.34 -9.46 2.96
CA ARG A 73 19.84 -10.58 3.77
C ARG A 73 20.51 -11.67 2.95
N ALA A 74 20.04 -11.92 1.72
CA ALA A 74 20.62 -12.92 0.84
C ALA A 74 21.95 -12.47 0.21
N LEU A 75 22.09 -11.17 -0.08
CA LEU A 75 23.29 -10.61 -0.72
C LEU A 75 24.37 -10.17 0.28
N TYR A 76 23.97 -9.78 1.49
CA TYR A 76 24.83 -9.24 2.54
C TYR A 76 24.51 -9.92 3.89
N PRO A 77 25.01 -11.15 4.12
CA PRO A 77 24.73 -11.92 5.34
C PRO A 77 25.42 -11.36 6.58
#